data_AF-G9MSB1-F1
#
_entry.id   AF-G9MSB1-F1
#
_cell.length_a   1.000
_cell.length_b   1.000
_cell.length_c   1.000
_cell.angle_alpha   90.00
_cell.angle_beta   90.00
_cell.angle_gamma   90.00
#
_symmetry.space_group_name_H-M   'P 1'
#
loop_
_entity.id
_entity.type
_entity.pdbx_description
1 polymer ?
#
loop_
_entity_poly.entity_id
_entity_poly.type
_entity_poly.pdbx_seq_one_letter_code
_entity_poly.pdbx_strand_id
1 'polypeptide(L)'
;MTTDGLSAAKLAIYLVLLQPALFCLWKHGKTGFLGWLFVQLFCVLRIATGGIGLHGNQKGEAAVILNSIGLSPLLLAISGILHEARRAVNPRLNRRLDILLEVKYHALVQLGMILIILALVKLMNGDPVSKSKTLLNIGSALSCIAWGLLTLWAVWSNYMVREYSSYSSMQTVDNGKILLKGVFIALPFVGIRLVYGVVFLHLQTTHPDSGFLTSKAVQICLSFIPELICINSLIVVGVITRSLRPDLKKRDEEAVRLVSGQENELQQNTEYK
;
A
#
# COMPACT_ATOMS: atom_id res chain seq x y z
N MET A 1 16.16 -31.29 -10.79
CA MET A 1 15.78 -29.92 -10.43
C MET A 1 14.27 -29.83 -10.37
N THR A 2 13.66 -29.93 -9.19
CA THR A 2 12.23 -29.62 -9.03
C THR A 2 12.14 -28.11 -8.83
N THR A 3 11.83 -27.37 -9.90
CA THR A 3 11.45 -25.96 -9.80
C THR A 3 10.30 -25.83 -8.81
N ASP A 4 10.45 -25.02 -7.77
CA ASP A 4 9.36 -24.70 -6.87
C ASP A 4 8.31 -23.91 -7.63
N GLY A 5 7.19 -24.57 -7.92
CA GLY A 5 6.10 -24.00 -8.70
C GLY A 5 5.60 -22.68 -8.15
N LEU A 6 5.70 -22.46 -6.83
CA LEU A 6 5.34 -21.20 -6.19
C LEU A 6 6.29 -20.05 -6.59
N SER A 7 7.60 -20.29 -6.58
CA SER A 7 8.60 -19.30 -7.01
C SER A 7 8.47 -18.98 -8.50
N ALA A 8 8.25 -20.00 -9.34
CA ALA A 8 7.98 -19.81 -10.78
C ALA A 8 6.70 -18.98 -11.01
N ALA A 9 5.62 -19.32 -10.30
CA ALA A 9 4.35 -18.61 -10.41
C ALA A 9 4.47 -17.14 -9.97
N LYS A 10 5.13 -16.87 -8.83
CA LYS A 10 5.41 -15.50 -8.39
C LYS A 10 6.14 -14.73 -9.48
N LEU A 11 7.24 -15.27 -10.00
CA LEU A 11 8.03 -14.59 -11.03
C LEU A 11 7.18 -14.26 -12.27
N ALA A 12 6.50 -15.27 -12.83
CA ALA A 12 5.71 -15.10 -14.04
C ALA A 12 4.55 -14.10 -13.86
N ILE A 13 3.78 -14.24 -12.77
CA ILE A 13 2.61 -13.41 -12.52
C ILE A 13 3.00 -11.96 -12.28
N TYR A 14 4.02 -11.70 -11.44
CA TYR A 14 4.42 -10.32 -11.14
C TYR A 14 5.12 -9.62 -12.31
N LEU A 15 5.76 -10.35 -13.23
CA LEU A 15 6.25 -9.78 -14.50
C LEU A 15 5.09 -9.29 -15.38
N VAL A 16 4.00 -10.05 -15.44
CA VAL A 16 2.79 -9.64 -16.18
C VAL A 16 2.12 -8.45 -15.50
N LEU A 17 1.97 -8.47 -14.17
CA LEU A 17 1.33 -7.39 -13.40
C LEU A 17 2.14 -6.09 -13.38
N LEU A 18 3.45 -6.15 -13.61
CA LEU A 18 4.30 -4.96 -13.68
C LEU A 18 3.84 -4.01 -14.81
N GLN A 19 3.39 -4.56 -15.95
CA GLN A 19 2.97 -3.76 -17.11
C GLN A 19 1.75 -2.85 -16.82
N PRO A 20 0.59 -3.37 -16.35
CA PRO A 20 -0.53 -2.50 -16.00
C PRO A 20 -0.23 -1.63 -14.77
N ALA A 21 0.64 -2.07 -13.85
CA ALA A 21 1.09 -1.21 -12.76
C ALA A 21 1.85 0.02 -13.28
N LEU A 22 2.74 -0.17 -14.28
CA LEU A 22 3.51 0.94 -14.88
C LEU A 22 2.58 1.91 -15.60
N PHE A 23 1.57 1.38 -16.28
CA PHE A 23 0.51 2.17 -16.87
C PHE A 23 -0.22 3.04 -15.81
N CYS A 24 -0.59 2.48 -14.66
CA CYS A 24 -1.22 3.24 -13.57
C CYS A 24 -0.30 4.34 -13.03
N LEU A 25 0.99 4.03 -12.79
CA LEU A 25 1.96 5.03 -12.33
C LEU A 25 2.02 6.24 -13.27
N TRP A 26 2.02 6.00 -14.57
CA TRP A 26 2.07 7.08 -15.56
C TRP A 26 0.76 7.86 -15.66
N LYS A 27 -0.40 7.20 -15.59
CA LYS A 27 -1.71 7.84 -15.75
C LYS A 27 -2.13 8.68 -14.55
N HIS A 28 -1.84 8.25 -13.34
CA HIS A 28 -2.26 8.93 -12.10
C HIS A 28 -1.39 10.14 -11.73
N GLY A 29 -0.15 10.22 -12.24
CA GLY A 29 0.71 11.40 -12.12
C GLY A 29 1.03 11.79 -10.67
N LYS A 30 1.28 13.09 -10.41
CA LYS A 30 1.79 13.58 -9.12
C LYS A 30 0.88 13.29 -7.91
N THR A 31 -0.44 13.28 -8.11
CA THR A 31 -1.39 13.08 -7.00
C THR A 31 -1.37 11.65 -6.48
N GLY A 32 -1.30 10.67 -7.39
CA GLY A 32 -1.20 9.24 -7.08
C GLY A 32 0.20 8.66 -7.04
N PHE A 33 1.22 9.43 -7.43
CA PHE A 33 2.60 8.95 -7.66
C PHE A 33 3.10 8.02 -6.55
N LEU A 34 2.90 8.42 -5.29
CA LEU A 34 3.40 7.67 -4.14
C LEU A 34 2.77 6.27 -4.05
N GLY A 35 1.44 6.17 -4.17
CA GLY A 35 0.74 4.89 -4.12
C GLY A 35 1.17 3.95 -5.25
N TRP A 36 1.20 4.45 -6.48
CA TRP A 36 1.57 3.64 -7.65
C TRP A 36 3.06 3.31 -7.70
N LEU A 37 3.94 4.15 -7.15
CA LEU A 37 5.35 3.83 -6.98
C LEU A 37 5.51 2.64 -6.02
N PHE A 38 4.77 2.62 -4.92
CA PHE A 38 4.82 1.48 -4.00
C PHE A 38 4.22 0.19 -4.58
N VAL A 39 3.23 0.29 -5.49
CA VAL A 39 2.78 -0.85 -6.33
C VAL A 39 3.94 -1.39 -7.19
N GLN A 40 4.74 -0.50 -7.81
CA GLN A 40 5.94 -0.92 -8.56
C GLN A 40 6.95 -1.62 -7.68
N LEU A 41 7.32 -0.99 -6.57
CA LEU A 41 8.30 -1.54 -5.63
C LEU A 41 7.85 -2.90 -5.11
N PHE A 42 6.56 -3.07 -4.84
CA PHE A 42 5.99 -4.36 -4.49
C PHE A 42 6.19 -5.39 -5.62
N CYS A 43 5.84 -5.07 -6.86
CA CYS A 43 5.99 -6.02 -7.98
C CYS A 43 7.46 -6.41 -8.22
N VAL A 44 8.39 -5.44 -8.21
CA VAL A 44 9.83 -5.68 -8.37
C VAL A 44 10.37 -6.56 -7.24
N LEU A 45 9.98 -6.28 -5.99
CA LEU A 45 10.36 -7.09 -4.85
C LEU A 45 9.88 -8.55 -5.00
N ARG A 46 8.69 -8.77 -5.57
CA ARG A 46 8.15 -10.11 -5.80
C ARG A 46 8.87 -10.87 -6.91
N ILE A 47 9.23 -10.16 -7.97
CA ILE A 47 10.07 -10.70 -9.05
C ILE A 47 11.43 -11.14 -8.47
N ALA A 48 12.06 -10.30 -7.65
CA ALA A 48 13.32 -10.64 -6.97
C ALA A 48 13.17 -11.88 -6.06
N THR A 49 12.13 -11.93 -5.23
CA THR A 49 11.85 -13.08 -4.36
C THR A 49 11.59 -14.36 -5.18
N GLY A 50 10.86 -14.27 -6.29
CA GLY A 50 10.63 -15.41 -7.20
C GLY A 50 11.92 -15.88 -7.86
N GLY A 51 12.76 -14.96 -8.34
CA GLY A 51 14.06 -15.27 -8.94
C GLY A 51 15.02 -15.96 -7.98
N ILE A 52 15.13 -15.43 -6.74
CA ILE A 52 15.93 -16.04 -5.66
C ILE A 52 15.38 -17.42 -5.28
N GLY A 53 14.06 -17.59 -5.23
CA GLY A 53 13.44 -18.88 -4.93
C GLY A 53 13.67 -19.97 -5.98
N LEU A 54 13.96 -19.58 -7.24
CA LEU A 54 14.28 -20.50 -8.34
C LEU A 54 15.76 -20.88 -8.42
N HIS A 55 16.66 -19.95 -8.12
CA HIS A 55 18.12 -20.14 -8.29
C HIS A 55 18.86 -20.37 -6.96
N GLY A 56 18.26 -20.02 -5.83
CA GLY A 56 18.87 -20.07 -4.51
C GLY A 56 18.19 -21.06 -3.57
N ASN A 57 18.82 -21.28 -2.41
CA ASN A 57 18.22 -22.06 -1.34
C ASN A 57 17.02 -21.28 -0.77
N GLN A 58 15.80 -21.79 -0.90
CA GLN A 58 14.57 -21.12 -0.42
C GLN A 58 14.51 -20.88 1.08
N LYS A 59 15.35 -21.61 1.83
CA LYS A 59 15.53 -21.42 3.27
C LYS A 59 16.68 -20.47 3.60
N GLY A 60 17.32 -19.89 2.58
CA GLY A 60 18.39 -18.93 2.74
C GLY A 60 17.90 -17.65 3.43
N GLU A 61 18.79 -17.06 4.21
CA GLU A 61 18.57 -15.85 4.99
C GLU A 61 17.97 -14.69 4.18
N ALA A 62 18.47 -14.50 2.95
CA ALA A 62 17.96 -13.51 2.01
C ALA A 62 16.47 -13.74 1.68
N ALA A 63 16.04 -14.99 1.49
CA ALA A 63 14.65 -15.32 1.15
C ALA A 63 13.69 -15.03 2.31
N VAL A 64 14.12 -15.26 3.56
CA VAL A 64 13.34 -14.95 4.77
C VAL A 64 13.16 -13.43 4.90
N ILE A 65 14.25 -12.67 4.75
CA ILE A 65 14.23 -11.20 4.80
C ILE A 65 13.31 -10.64 3.70
N LEU A 66 13.51 -11.05 2.44
CA LEU A 66 12.73 -10.58 1.30
C LEU A 66 11.22 -10.88 1.41
N ASN A 67 10.85 -12.05 1.92
CA ASN A 67 9.43 -12.38 2.17
C ASN A 67 8.80 -11.52 3.28
N SER A 68 9.62 -11.03 4.21
CA SER A 68 9.17 -10.19 5.34
C SER A 68 9.01 -8.73 4.93
N ILE A 69 9.91 -8.22 4.07
CA ILE A 69 9.89 -6.83 3.58
C ILE A 69 8.67 -6.53 2.70
N GLY A 70 8.10 -7.55 2.03
CA GLY A 70 7.02 -7.38 1.07
C GLY A 70 5.72 -6.80 1.59
N LEU A 71 5.50 -6.79 2.91
CA LEU A 71 4.33 -6.18 3.54
C LEU A 71 4.36 -4.65 3.49
N SER A 72 5.53 -4.03 3.69
CA SER A 72 5.64 -2.58 3.81
C SER A 72 5.30 -1.84 2.51
N PRO A 73 5.86 -2.20 1.33
CA PRO A 73 5.43 -1.59 0.07
C PRO A 73 3.94 -1.77 -0.20
N LEU A 74 3.34 -2.90 0.21
CA LEU A 74 1.90 -3.12 0.00
C LEU A 74 1.04 -2.19 0.87
N LEU A 75 1.38 -2.03 2.15
CA LEU A 75 0.68 -1.08 3.04
C LEU A 75 0.85 0.38 2.55
N LEU A 76 2.04 0.75 2.12
CA LEU A 76 2.32 2.09 1.59
C LEU A 76 1.62 2.33 0.24
N ALA A 77 1.48 1.31 -0.60
CA ALA A 77 0.69 1.38 -1.83
C ALA A 77 -0.79 1.65 -1.53
N ILE A 78 -1.38 0.90 -0.59
CA ILE A 78 -2.77 1.09 -0.18
C ILE A 78 -2.96 2.48 0.44
N SER A 79 -2.05 2.95 1.30
CA SER A 79 -2.08 4.31 1.85
C SER A 79 -2.02 5.39 0.77
N GLY A 80 -1.07 5.27 -0.17
CA GLY A 80 -0.91 6.25 -1.24
C GLY A 80 -2.10 6.29 -2.21
N ILE A 81 -2.73 5.14 -2.48
CA ILE A 81 -3.97 5.07 -3.29
C ILE A 81 -5.17 5.63 -2.50
N LEU A 82 -5.25 5.36 -1.19
CA LEU A 82 -6.26 5.96 -0.32
C LEU A 82 -6.11 7.49 -0.27
N HIS A 83 -4.88 7.99 -0.18
CA HIS A 83 -4.56 9.41 -0.25
C HIS A 83 -5.03 10.05 -1.55
N GLU A 84 -4.78 9.39 -2.69
CA GLU A 84 -5.30 9.83 -3.99
C GLU A 84 -6.84 9.84 -4.02
N ALA A 85 -7.48 8.75 -3.56
CA ALA A 85 -8.93 8.64 -3.51
C ALA A 85 -9.56 9.76 -2.66
N ARG A 86 -8.96 10.07 -1.51
CA ARG A 86 -9.43 11.12 -0.60
C ARG A 86 -9.34 12.51 -1.22
N ARG A 87 -8.27 12.80 -1.96
CA ARG A 87 -8.14 14.06 -2.72
C ARG A 87 -9.14 14.16 -3.86
N ALA A 88 -9.54 13.03 -4.43
CA ALA A 88 -10.59 12.99 -5.45
C ALA A 88 -11.98 13.27 -4.86
N VAL A 89 -12.33 12.62 -3.75
CA VAL A 89 -13.69 12.66 -3.17
C VAL A 89 -13.96 13.82 -2.21
N ASN A 90 -12.94 14.40 -1.57
CA ASN A 90 -13.10 15.49 -0.61
C ASN A 90 -12.37 16.76 -1.07
N PRO A 91 -13.06 17.72 -1.71
CA PRO A 91 -12.45 18.97 -2.17
C PRO A 91 -12.08 19.92 -1.02
N ARG A 92 -12.66 19.76 0.17
CA ARG A 92 -12.38 20.58 1.37
C ARG A 92 -11.24 20.04 2.23
N LEU A 93 -10.60 18.95 1.79
CA LEU A 93 -9.54 18.31 2.55
C LEU A 93 -8.35 19.27 2.75
N ASN A 94 -7.96 19.49 4.00
CA ASN A 94 -6.78 20.29 4.31
C ASN A 94 -5.52 19.57 3.82
N ARG A 95 -4.98 20.07 2.69
CA ARG A 95 -3.83 19.47 1.99
C ARG A 95 -2.57 19.36 2.85
N ARG A 96 -2.31 20.31 3.75
CA ARG A 96 -1.11 20.28 4.61
C ARG A 96 -1.22 19.20 5.67
N LEU A 97 -2.38 19.13 6.34
CA LEU A 97 -2.66 18.09 7.33
C LEU A 97 -2.61 16.69 6.69
N ASP A 98 -3.22 16.56 5.53
CA ASP A 98 -3.28 15.31 4.77
C ASP A 98 -1.88 14.77 4.41
N ILE A 99 -1.02 15.63 3.86
CA ILE A 99 0.37 15.27 3.56
C ILE A 99 1.14 14.93 4.85
N LEU A 100 0.95 15.69 5.92
CA LEU A 100 1.61 15.42 7.20
C LEU A 100 1.22 14.06 7.78
N LEU A 101 -0.06 13.71 7.74
CA LEU A 101 -0.55 12.40 8.19
C LEU A 101 0.01 11.28 7.32
N GLU A 102 0.07 11.45 6.00
CA GLU A 102 0.67 10.47 5.09
C GLU A 102 2.16 10.29 5.39
N VAL A 103 2.93 11.37 5.58
CA VAL A 103 4.36 11.26 5.95
C VAL A 103 4.57 10.54 7.28
N LYS A 104 3.75 10.84 8.30
CA LYS A 104 3.79 10.15 9.60
C LYS A 104 3.47 8.67 9.45
N TYR A 105 2.49 8.33 8.62
CA TYR A 105 2.16 6.93 8.32
C TYR A 105 3.32 6.19 7.67
N HIS A 106 4.00 6.83 6.70
CA HIS A 106 5.17 6.23 6.04
C HIS A 106 6.31 5.98 7.02
N ALA A 107 6.59 6.93 7.92
CA ALA A 107 7.60 6.77 8.97
C ALA A 107 7.25 5.60 9.90
N LEU A 108 5.98 5.45 10.29
CA LEU A 108 5.51 4.34 11.13
C LEU A 108 5.75 2.97 10.46
N VAL A 109 5.34 2.82 9.19
CA VAL A 109 5.51 1.57 8.45
C VAL A 109 7.00 1.24 8.25
N GLN A 110 7.82 2.25 7.91
CA GLN A 110 9.26 2.06 7.74
C GLN A 110 9.94 1.68 9.05
N LEU A 111 9.57 2.28 10.18
CA LEU A 111 10.10 1.92 11.49
C LEU A 111 9.81 0.47 11.85
N GLY A 112 8.57 0.01 11.66
CA GLY A 112 8.20 -1.39 11.88
C GLY A 112 9.02 -2.36 11.01
N MET A 113 9.19 -2.01 9.74
CA MET A 113 10.00 -2.78 8.78
C MET A 113 11.47 -2.88 9.20
N ILE A 114 12.10 -1.75 9.54
CA ILE A 114 13.51 -1.70 9.97
C ILE A 114 13.72 -2.57 11.21
N LEU A 115 12.82 -2.51 12.19
CA LEU A 115 12.94 -3.34 13.40
C LEU A 115 12.84 -4.83 13.11
N ILE A 116 11.98 -5.25 12.17
CA ILE A 116 11.89 -6.65 11.72
C ILE A 116 13.18 -7.07 11.01
N ILE A 117 13.71 -6.25 10.09
CA ILE A 117 15.00 -6.55 9.44
C ILE A 117 16.11 -6.69 10.47
N LEU A 118 16.23 -5.73 11.40
CA LEU A 118 17.26 -5.76 12.45
C LEU A 118 17.12 -7.01 13.33
N ALA A 119 15.90 -7.43 13.65
CA ALA A 119 15.66 -8.67 14.39
C ALA A 119 16.17 -9.89 13.61
N LEU A 120 15.85 -9.98 12.31
CA LEU A 120 16.27 -11.09 11.44
C LEU A 120 17.79 -11.15 11.28
N VAL A 121 18.44 -10.01 10.99
CA VAL A 121 19.90 -9.93 10.85
C VAL A 121 20.60 -10.35 12.14
N LYS A 122 20.08 -9.95 13.30
CA LYS A 122 20.64 -10.38 14.59
C LYS A 122 20.50 -11.87 14.82
N LEU A 123 19.34 -12.46 14.50
CA LEU A 123 19.15 -13.92 14.58
C LEU A 123 20.15 -14.66 13.69
N MET A 124 20.42 -14.15 12.50
CA MET A 124 21.37 -14.74 11.55
C MET A 124 22.83 -14.64 12.04
N ASN A 125 23.19 -13.54 12.70
CA ASN A 125 24.53 -13.34 13.25
C ASN A 125 24.79 -14.10 14.56
N GLY A 126 23.82 -14.86 15.07
CA GLY A 126 23.95 -15.61 16.32
C GLY A 126 23.81 -14.78 17.60
N ASP A 127 23.22 -13.57 17.51
CA ASP A 127 22.92 -12.74 18.69
C ASP A 127 21.90 -13.43 19.63
N PRO A 128 21.81 -12.99 20.91
CA PRO A 128 20.85 -13.53 21.85
C PRO A 128 19.41 -13.48 21.32
N VAL A 129 18.78 -14.66 21.22
CA VAL A 129 17.42 -14.83 20.68
C VAL A 129 16.39 -13.97 21.42
N SER A 130 16.57 -13.72 22.73
CA SER A 130 15.69 -12.87 23.53
C SER A 130 15.61 -11.43 23.00
N LYS A 131 16.76 -10.83 22.66
CA LYS A 131 16.84 -9.46 22.15
C LYS A 131 16.21 -9.35 20.76
N SER A 132 16.45 -10.34 19.90
CA SER A 132 15.85 -10.39 18.57
C SER A 132 14.35 -10.61 18.61
N LYS A 133 13.85 -11.46 19.53
CA LYS A 133 12.40 -11.63 19.77
C LYS A 133 11.73 -10.33 20.19
N THR A 134 12.35 -9.53 21.06
CA THR A 134 11.81 -8.22 21.44
C THR A 134 11.68 -7.29 20.24
N LEU A 135 12.72 -7.16 19.42
CA LEU A 135 12.69 -6.32 18.20
C LEU A 135 11.63 -6.80 17.21
N LEU A 136 11.51 -8.11 17.02
CA LEU A 136 10.52 -8.74 16.16
C LEU A 136 9.08 -8.45 16.63
N ASN A 137 8.84 -8.58 17.94
CA ASN A 137 7.53 -8.31 18.54
C ASN A 137 7.13 -6.85 18.38
N ILE A 138 8.06 -5.91 18.64
CA ILE A 138 7.81 -4.48 18.47
C ILE A 138 7.53 -4.15 17.00
N GLY A 139 8.36 -4.62 16.07
CA GLY A 139 8.17 -4.38 14.63
C GLY A 139 6.87 -4.98 14.09
N SER A 140 6.50 -6.17 14.57
CA SER A 140 5.22 -6.82 14.24
C SER A 140 4.04 -6.03 14.80
N ALA A 141 4.12 -5.57 16.05
CA ALA A 141 3.09 -4.74 16.67
C ALA A 141 2.89 -3.42 15.90
N LEU A 142 3.98 -2.74 15.51
CA LEU A 142 3.90 -1.53 14.69
C LEU A 142 3.24 -1.79 13.34
N SER A 143 3.51 -2.94 12.71
CA SER A 143 2.88 -3.32 11.44
C SER A 143 1.37 -3.55 11.61
N CYS A 144 0.94 -4.19 12.71
CA CYS A 144 -0.47 -4.35 13.07
C CYS A 144 -1.16 -3.02 13.34
N ILE A 145 -0.51 -2.12 14.08
CA ILE A 145 -1.01 -0.76 14.34
C ILE A 145 -1.15 0.01 13.02
N ALA A 146 -0.16 -0.07 12.13
CA ALA A 146 -0.21 0.58 10.82
C ALA A 146 -1.36 0.07 9.96
N TRP A 147 -1.64 -1.23 9.94
CA TRP A 147 -2.82 -1.76 9.25
C TRP A 147 -4.14 -1.30 9.88
N GLY A 148 -4.22 -1.29 11.21
CA GLY A 148 -5.39 -0.83 11.94
C GLY A 148 -5.69 0.65 11.67
N LEU A 149 -4.67 1.51 11.77
CA LEU A 149 -4.78 2.93 11.45
C LEU A 149 -5.20 3.16 10.00
N LEU A 150 -4.63 2.43 9.05
CA LEU A 150 -5.01 2.53 7.64
C LEU A 150 -6.47 2.11 7.40
N THR A 151 -6.92 1.05 8.08
CA THR A 151 -8.31 0.60 8.02
C THR A 151 -9.27 1.65 8.59
N LEU A 152 -8.95 2.19 9.77
CA LEU A 152 -9.72 3.29 10.37
C LEU A 152 -9.75 4.52 9.45
N TRP A 153 -8.63 4.85 8.82
CA TRP A 153 -8.53 5.98 7.91
C TRP A 153 -9.37 5.76 6.64
N ALA A 154 -9.41 4.54 6.10
CA ALA A 154 -10.27 4.20 4.98
C ALA A 154 -11.76 4.31 5.34
N VAL A 155 -12.15 3.79 6.52
CA VAL A 155 -13.53 3.89 7.04
C VAL A 155 -13.93 5.35 7.24
N TRP A 156 -13.08 6.14 7.89
CA TRP A 156 -13.29 7.57 8.07
C TRP A 156 -13.47 8.29 6.73
N SER A 157 -12.62 7.98 5.74
CA SER A 157 -12.68 8.57 4.42
C SER A 157 -13.99 8.24 3.70
N ASN A 158 -14.50 7.02 3.85
CA ASN A 158 -15.80 6.62 3.31
C ASN A 158 -16.98 7.32 3.98
N TYR A 159 -16.89 7.57 5.29
CA TYR A 159 -17.89 8.34 6.00
C TYR A 159 -17.93 9.79 5.49
N MET A 160 -16.77 10.42 5.33
CA MET A 160 -16.64 11.78 4.80
C MET A 160 -17.20 11.93 3.36
N VAL A 161 -17.08 10.89 2.53
CA VAL A 161 -17.68 10.88 1.17
C VAL A 161 -19.20 11.07 1.22
N ARG A 162 -19.87 10.47 2.21
CA ARG A 162 -21.33 10.58 2.36
C ARG A 162 -21.75 11.98 2.79
N GLU A 163 -20.97 12.61 3.66
CA GLU A 163 -21.22 13.95 4.19
C GLU A 163 -21.10 15.03 3.10
N TYR A 164 -20.11 14.93 2.21
CA TYR A 164 -19.85 15.93 1.17
C TYR A 164 -20.49 15.63 -0.19
N SER A 165 -21.58 14.86 -0.21
CA SER A 165 -22.23 14.34 -1.42
C SER A 165 -22.80 15.40 -2.37
N SER A 166 -22.85 16.69 -1.99
CA SER A 166 -23.27 17.78 -2.89
C SER A 166 -22.42 17.89 -4.16
N TYR A 167 -21.20 17.35 -4.20
CA TYR A 167 -20.34 17.30 -5.40
C TYR A 167 -20.43 15.96 -6.16
N SER A 168 -21.44 15.13 -5.87
CA SER A 168 -21.51 13.74 -6.36
C SER A 168 -21.64 13.58 -7.88
N SER A 169 -22.00 14.64 -8.62
CA SER A 169 -22.12 14.62 -10.08
C SER A 169 -20.78 14.77 -10.82
N MET A 170 -19.67 15.04 -10.11
CA MET A 170 -18.37 15.18 -10.73
C MET A 170 -17.72 13.82 -11.00
N GLN A 171 -17.28 13.58 -12.24
CA GLN A 171 -16.55 12.37 -12.65
C GLN A 171 -15.32 12.08 -11.76
N THR A 172 -14.65 13.13 -11.27
CA THR A 172 -13.54 13.05 -10.30
C THR A 172 -13.94 12.31 -9.02
N VAL A 173 -15.14 12.60 -8.50
CA VAL A 173 -15.64 12.01 -7.25
C VAL A 173 -15.98 10.54 -7.45
N ASP A 174 -16.57 10.17 -8.60
CA ASP A 174 -16.89 8.77 -8.90
C ASP A 174 -15.64 7.92 -9.11
N ASN A 175 -14.64 8.45 -9.83
CA ASN A 175 -13.33 7.81 -9.94
C ASN A 175 -12.66 7.64 -8.55
N GLY A 176 -12.75 8.67 -7.70
CA GLY A 176 -12.29 8.59 -6.31
C GLY A 176 -12.99 7.51 -5.48
N LYS A 177 -14.32 7.37 -5.61
CA LYS A 177 -15.09 6.31 -4.96
C LYS A 177 -14.67 4.92 -5.46
N ILE A 178 -14.37 4.76 -6.75
CA ILE A 178 -13.89 3.49 -7.31
C ILE A 178 -12.52 3.12 -6.72
N LEU A 179 -11.58 4.06 -6.62
CA LEU A 179 -10.30 3.83 -5.93
C LEU A 179 -10.51 3.41 -4.47
N LEU A 180 -11.39 4.13 -3.76
CA LEU A 180 -11.71 3.83 -2.36
C LEU A 180 -12.31 2.41 -2.20
N LYS A 181 -13.19 1.99 -3.12
CA LYS A 181 -13.70 0.60 -3.13
C LYS A 181 -12.58 -0.42 -3.32
N GLY A 182 -11.61 -0.16 -4.20
CA GLY A 182 -10.44 -1.02 -4.37
C GLY A 182 -9.60 -1.13 -3.10
N VAL A 183 -9.42 -0.03 -2.37
CA VAL A 183 -8.78 -0.02 -1.04
C VAL A 183 -9.54 -0.92 -0.05
N PHE A 184 -10.87 -0.79 0.04
CA PHE A 184 -11.69 -1.64 0.91
C PHE A 184 -11.62 -3.12 0.56
N ILE A 185 -11.53 -3.44 -0.73
CA ILE A 185 -11.33 -4.83 -1.17
C ILE A 185 -9.94 -5.32 -0.73
N ALA A 186 -8.89 -4.52 -0.87
CA ALA A 186 -7.52 -4.91 -0.52
C ALA A 186 -7.28 -5.06 1.00
N LEU A 187 -7.89 -4.21 1.84
CA LEU A 187 -7.67 -4.17 3.29
C LEU A 187 -7.79 -5.52 4.04
N PRO A 188 -8.85 -6.33 3.85
CA PRO A 188 -8.96 -7.62 4.53
C PRO A 188 -7.86 -8.61 4.09
N PHE A 189 -7.50 -8.63 2.81
CA PHE A 189 -6.48 -9.55 2.30
C PHE A 189 -5.07 -9.17 2.74
N VAL A 190 -4.73 -7.87 2.80
CA VAL A 190 -3.45 -7.45 3.39
C VAL A 190 -3.43 -7.74 4.89
N GLY A 191 -4.59 -7.68 5.58
CA GLY A 191 -4.73 -8.09 6.97
C GLY A 191 -4.43 -9.58 7.17
N ILE A 192 -5.02 -10.46 6.37
CA ILE A 192 -4.73 -11.91 6.38
C ILE A 192 -3.23 -12.14 6.16
N ARG A 193 -2.65 -11.46 5.16
CA ARG A 193 -1.22 -11.59 4.86
C ARG A 193 -0.34 -11.10 6.01
N LEU A 194 -0.73 -10.03 6.69
CA LEU A 194 -0.02 -9.48 7.83
C LEU A 194 -0.03 -10.47 8.99
N VAL A 195 -1.19 -11.01 9.34
CA VAL A 195 -1.33 -12.03 10.39
C VAL A 195 -0.46 -13.24 10.08
N TYR A 196 -0.50 -13.75 8.84
CA TYR A 196 0.41 -14.82 8.41
C TYR A 196 1.88 -14.45 8.63
N GLY A 197 2.29 -13.24 8.24
CA GLY A 197 3.67 -12.77 8.40
C GLY A 197 4.12 -12.75 9.86
N VAL A 198 3.27 -12.23 10.75
CA VAL A 198 3.55 -12.18 12.19
C VAL A 198 3.64 -13.58 12.79
N VAL A 199 2.69 -14.46 12.47
CA VAL A 199 2.68 -15.86 12.95
C VAL A 199 3.89 -16.61 12.41
N PHE A 200 4.22 -16.46 11.13
CA PHE A 200 5.38 -17.08 10.49
C PHE A 200 6.67 -16.69 11.21
N LEU A 201 6.88 -15.38 11.40
CA LEU A 201 8.06 -14.86 12.08
C LEU A 201 8.15 -15.32 13.53
N HIS A 202 7.02 -15.34 14.26
CA HIS A 202 6.99 -15.80 15.63
C HIS A 202 7.35 -17.29 15.74
N LEU A 203 6.68 -18.14 14.96
CA LEU A 203 6.91 -19.59 14.95
C LEU A 203 8.33 -19.94 14.53
N GLN A 204 8.94 -19.19 13.61
CA GLN A 204 10.34 -19.41 13.22
C GLN A 204 11.32 -19.27 14.40
N THR A 205 10.97 -18.49 15.43
CA THR A 205 11.80 -18.27 16.62
C THR A 205 11.43 -19.11 17.84
N THR A 206 10.22 -19.68 17.87
CA THR A 206 9.71 -20.44 19.02
C THR A 206 9.56 -21.93 18.73
N HIS A 207 9.08 -22.28 17.54
CA HIS A 207 8.78 -23.65 17.11
C HIS A 207 9.12 -23.82 15.61
N PRO A 208 10.42 -23.88 15.24
CA PRO A 208 10.86 -23.93 13.84
C PRO A 208 10.39 -25.19 13.09
N ASP A 209 10.10 -26.28 13.81
CA ASP A 209 9.62 -27.55 13.25
C ASP A 209 8.09 -27.62 13.13
N SER A 210 7.38 -26.50 13.36
CA SER A 210 5.92 -26.48 13.27
C SER A 210 5.42 -26.80 11.85
N GLY A 211 4.37 -27.63 11.77
CA GLY A 211 3.72 -27.99 10.51
C GLY A 211 3.17 -26.79 9.72
N PHE A 212 2.94 -25.65 10.40
CA PHE A 212 2.53 -24.40 9.78
C PHE A 212 3.62 -23.83 8.85
N LEU A 213 4.89 -23.87 9.27
CA LEU A 213 6.03 -23.34 8.50
C LEU A 213 6.41 -24.23 7.32
N THR A 214 6.21 -25.55 7.47
CA THR A 214 6.55 -26.53 6.43
C THR A 214 5.44 -26.71 5.40
N SER A 215 4.20 -26.33 5.74
CA SER A 215 3.05 -26.47 4.84
C SER A 215 3.06 -25.45 3.70
N LYS A 216 3.29 -25.94 2.48
CA LYS A 216 3.16 -25.16 1.24
C LYS A 216 1.74 -24.65 1.01
N ALA A 217 0.71 -25.40 1.43
CA ALA A 217 -0.67 -24.97 1.31
C ALA A 217 -0.96 -23.72 2.17
N VAL A 218 -0.47 -23.70 3.40
CA VAL A 218 -0.58 -22.53 4.31
C VAL A 218 0.14 -21.33 3.70
N GLN A 219 1.35 -21.53 3.18
CA GLN A 219 2.10 -20.47 2.51
C GLN A 219 1.33 -19.91 1.29
N ILE A 220 0.71 -20.76 0.48
CA ILE A 220 -0.05 -20.30 -0.69
C ILE A 220 -1.32 -19.54 -0.26
N CYS A 221 -2.14 -20.16 0.58
CA CYS A 221 -3.46 -19.63 0.93
C CYS A 221 -3.42 -18.39 1.82
N LEU A 222 -2.44 -18.29 2.73
CA LEU A 222 -2.37 -17.19 3.70
C LEU A 222 -1.29 -16.16 3.35
N SER A 223 -0.34 -16.50 2.49
CA SER A 223 0.69 -15.56 2.02
C SER A 223 0.39 -15.06 0.60
N PHE A 224 0.52 -15.96 -0.38
CA PHE A 224 0.57 -15.57 -1.79
C PHE A 224 -0.78 -15.13 -2.35
N ILE A 225 -1.86 -15.87 -2.08
CA ILE A 225 -3.19 -15.56 -2.63
C ILE A 225 -3.74 -14.21 -2.12
N PRO A 226 -3.69 -13.89 -0.81
CA PRO A 226 -4.18 -12.59 -0.33
C PRO A 226 -3.40 -11.42 -0.95
N GLU A 227 -2.08 -11.55 -1.10
CA GLU A 227 -1.25 -10.54 -1.76
C GLU A 227 -1.61 -10.36 -3.23
N LEU A 228 -1.89 -11.47 -3.92
CA LEU A 228 -2.29 -11.46 -5.32
C LEU A 228 -3.64 -10.77 -5.50
N ILE A 229 -4.59 -11.03 -4.61
CA ILE A 229 -5.91 -10.38 -4.63
C ILE A 229 -5.77 -8.88 -4.34
N CYS A 230 -4.98 -8.50 -3.35
CA CYS A 230 -4.69 -7.08 -3.06
C CYS A 230 -4.14 -6.35 -4.28
N ILE A 231 -3.07 -6.88 -4.89
CA ILE A 231 -2.41 -6.15 -5.98
C ILE A 231 -3.30 -6.08 -7.23
N ASN A 232 -4.05 -7.14 -7.52
CA ASN A 232 -4.97 -7.15 -8.65
C ASN A 232 -6.13 -6.18 -8.43
N SER A 233 -6.73 -6.14 -7.23
CA SER A 233 -7.83 -5.20 -6.96
C SER A 233 -7.37 -3.75 -7.13
N LEU A 234 -6.19 -3.40 -6.62
CA LEU A 234 -5.59 -2.06 -6.77
C LEU A 234 -5.29 -1.72 -8.23
N ILE A 235 -4.69 -2.64 -8.99
CA ILE A 235 -4.37 -2.43 -10.41
C ILE A 235 -5.66 -2.26 -11.23
N VAL A 236 -6.67 -3.10 -11.03
CA VAL A 236 -7.95 -3.03 -11.75
C VAL A 236 -8.62 -1.68 -11.52
N VAL A 237 -8.73 -1.22 -10.27
CA VAL A 237 -9.33 0.10 -10.00
C VAL A 237 -8.47 1.23 -10.55
N GLY A 238 -7.14 1.12 -10.55
CA GLY A 238 -6.25 2.09 -11.18
C GLY A 238 -6.49 2.23 -12.69
N VAL A 239 -6.57 1.11 -13.40
CA VAL A 239 -6.82 1.11 -14.85
C VAL A 239 -8.19 1.72 -15.19
N ILE A 240 -9.21 1.44 -14.36
CA ILE A 240 -10.55 2.02 -14.51
C ILE A 240 -10.52 3.54 -14.28
N THR A 241 -9.78 3.99 -13.27
CA THR A 241 -9.77 5.40 -12.82
C THR A 241 -8.66 6.24 -13.47
N ARG A 242 -8.10 5.77 -14.58
CA ARG A 242 -7.03 6.45 -15.34
C ARG A 242 -7.33 7.90 -15.78
N SER A 243 -8.59 8.31 -15.83
CA SER A 243 -8.98 9.69 -16.15
C SER A 243 -8.94 10.63 -14.95
N LEU A 244 -8.61 10.16 -13.75
CA LEU A 244 -8.65 10.97 -12.54
C LEU A 244 -7.68 12.17 -12.59
N ARG A 245 -6.48 12.00 -13.16
CA ARG A 245 -5.50 13.10 -13.29
C ARG A 245 -6.02 14.31 -14.08
N PRO A 246 -6.48 14.17 -15.35
CA PRO A 246 -7.00 15.32 -16.09
C PRO A 246 -8.21 15.95 -15.40
N ASP A 247 -9.07 15.16 -14.76
CA ASP A 247 -10.26 15.67 -14.07
C ASP A 247 -9.89 16.49 -12.82
N LEU A 248 -8.88 16.05 -12.06
CA LEU A 248 -8.33 16.83 -10.93
C LEU A 248 -7.73 18.15 -11.40
N LYS A 249 -6.99 18.15 -12.51
CA LYS A 249 -6.35 19.37 -13.04
C LYS A 249 -7.39 20.42 -13.47
N LYS A 250 -8.44 19.99 -14.17
CA LYS A 250 -9.54 20.88 -14.59
C LYS A 250 -10.22 21.53 -13.38
N ARG A 251 -10.51 20.75 -12.34
CA ARG A 251 -11.12 21.25 -11.11
C ARG A 251 -10.24 22.28 -10.38
N ASP A 252 -8.94 22.03 -10.29
CA ASP A 252 -8.00 22.97 -9.68
C ASP A 252 -7.91 24.28 -10.49
N GLU A 253 -7.91 24.20 -11.83
CA GLU A 253 -7.93 25.36 -12.73
C GLU A 253 -9.23 26.19 -12.60
N GLU A 254 -10.38 25.53 -12.51
CA GLU A 254 -11.68 26.18 -12.28
C GLU A 254 -11.74 26.89 -10.92
N ALA A 255 -11.24 26.25 -9.86
CA ALA A 255 -11.20 26.84 -8.51
C ALA A 255 -10.36 28.12 -8.47
N VAL A 256 -9.19 28.14 -9.13
CA VAL A 256 -8.35 29.34 -9.23
C VAL A 256 -9.06 30.46 -9.98
N ARG A 257 -9.75 30.14 -11.09
CA ARG A 257 -10.51 31.13 -11.87
C ARG A 257 -11.60 31.80 -11.03
N LEU A 258 -12.37 31.02 -10.27
CA LEU A 258 -13.43 31.54 -9.42
C LEU A 258 -12.90 32.49 -8.33
N VAL A 259 -11.81 32.13 -7.67
CA VAL A 259 -11.17 32.99 -6.65
C VAL A 259 -10.65 34.29 -7.28
N SER A 260 -9.96 34.21 -8.42
CA SER A 260 -9.47 35.40 -9.12
C SER A 260 -10.59 36.31 -9.62
N GLY A 261 -11.72 35.73 -10.05
CA GLY A 261 -12.91 36.50 -10.45
C GLY A 261 -13.51 37.28 -9.27
N GLN A 262 -13.65 36.63 -8.11
CA GLN A 262 -14.12 37.29 -6.89
C GLN A 262 -13.18 38.39 -6.41
N GLU A 263 -11.87 38.19 -6.46
CA GLU A 263 -10.89 39.23 -6.10
C GLU A 263 -11.00 40.46 -7.03
N ASN A 264 -11.16 40.25 -8.33
CA ASN A 264 -11.34 41.32 -9.30
C ASN A 264 -12.65 42.09 -9.08
N GLU A 265 -13.77 41.39 -8.79
CA GLU A 265 -15.06 42.03 -8.47
C GLU A 265 -14.98 42.86 -7.18
N LEU A 266 -14.27 42.37 -6.16
CA LEU A 266 -14.06 43.11 -4.91
C LEU A 266 -13.19 44.34 -5.12
N GLN A 267 -12.13 44.24 -5.94
CA GLN A 267 -11.28 45.39 -6.29
C GLN A 267 -12.08 46.46 -7.05
N GLN A 268 -12.86 46.05 -8.06
CA GLN A 268 -13.70 46.98 -8.82
C GLN A 268 -14.71 47.70 -7.92
N ASN A 269 -15.36 47.00 -6.97
CA ASN A 269 -16.28 47.63 -6.03
C ASN A 269 -15.62 48.59 -5.02
N THR A 270 -14.31 48.48 -4.81
CA THR A 270 -13.56 49.36 -3.90
C THR A 270 -13.09 50.63 -4.60
N GLU A 271 -12.85 50.57 -5.92
CA GLU A 271 -12.38 51.70 -6.73
C GLU A 271 -13.48 52.72 -7.08
N TYR A 272 -14.75 52.32 -7.01
CA TYR A 272 -15.93 53.18 -7.23
C TYR A 272 -16.48 53.85 -5.96
N LYS A 273 -15.78 53.77 -4.82
CA LYS A 273 -16.10 54.48 -3.57
C LYS A 273 -15.06 55.55 -3.26
#